data_AF-A0A1F2QVM4-F1
#
_entry.id   AF-A0A1F2QVM4-F1
#
_cell.length_a   1.000
_cell.length_b   1.000
_cell.length_c   1.000
_cell.angle_alpha   90.00
_cell.angle_beta   90.00
_cell.angle_gamma   90.00
#
_symmetry.space_group_name_H-M   'P 1'
#
loop_
_entity.id
_entity.type
_entity.pdbx_description
1 polymer ?
#
loop_
_entity_poly.entity_id
_entity_poly.type
_entity_poly.pdbx_seq_one_letter_code
_entity_poly.pdbx_strand_id
1 'polypeptide(L)'
;MSDVEYAQKADEFLQKFRAAVAIGTQILGPPAFNDGVGRDGFPEDQDAVRLALWPSGDCRLMIEQKHEDKELPIRLCIVVARPA
;
A
#
# COMPACT_ATOMS: atom_id res chain seq x y z
N MET A 1 -5.21 -20.09 -9.28
CA MET A 1 -5.65 -19.97 -7.89
C MET A 1 -7.18 -19.95 -7.89
N SER A 2 -7.81 -20.71 -7.01
CA SER A 2 -9.26 -20.65 -6.78
C SER A 2 -9.65 -19.34 -6.06
N ASP A 3 -10.93 -18.98 -6.09
CA ASP A 3 -11.43 -17.77 -5.42
C ASP A 3 -11.20 -17.81 -3.90
N VAL A 4 -11.26 -19.00 -3.29
CA VAL A 4 -11.02 -19.21 -1.85
C VAL A 4 -9.55 -18.96 -1.52
N GLU A 5 -8.64 -19.55 -2.29
CA GLU A 5 -7.19 -19.33 -2.11
C GLU A 5 -6.83 -17.86 -2.34
N TYR A 6 -7.48 -17.19 -3.30
CA TYR A 6 -7.30 -15.76 -3.55
C TYR A 6 -7.71 -14.93 -2.33
N ALA A 7 -8.91 -15.17 -1.79
CA ALA A 7 -9.41 -14.43 -0.64
C ALA A 7 -8.51 -14.60 0.60
N GLN A 8 -7.98 -15.81 0.83
CA GLN A 8 -7.01 -16.08 1.89
C GLN A 8 -5.70 -15.32 1.68
N LYS A 9 -5.18 -15.27 0.45
CA LYS A 9 -3.98 -14.49 0.13
C LYS A 9 -4.21 -12.99 0.24
N ALA A 10 -5.39 -12.51 -0.14
CA ALA A 10 -5.77 -11.11 0.02
C ALA A 10 -5.76 -10.68 1.48
N ASP A 11 -6.34 -11.48 2.37
CA ASP A 11 -6.28 -11.21 3.81
C ASP A 11 -4.85 -11.30 4.35
N GLU A 12 -4.08 -12.33 3.99
CA GLU A 12 -2.68 -12.49 4.41
C GLU A 12 -1.84 -11.23 4.08
N PHE A 13 -1.95 -10.73 2.85
CA PHE A 13 -1.22 -9.54 2.41
C PHE A 13 -1.76 -8.24 3.01
N LEU A 14 -3.06 -8.16 3.29
CA LEU A 14 -3.64 -7.04 4.03
C LEU A 14 -3.06 -6.98 5.45
N GLN A 15 -2.89 -8.11 6.13
CA GLN A 15 -2.25 -8.14 7.44
C GLN A 15 -0.78 -7.73 7.36
N LYS A 16 -0.05 -8.19 6.33
CA LYS A 16 1.35 -7.76 6.11
C LYS A 16 1.46 -6.26 5.83
N PHE A 17 0.56 -5.70 5.03
CA PHE A 17 0.44 -4.27 4.81
C PHE A 17 0.25 -3.54 6.14
N ARG A 18 -0.76 -3.94 6.93
CA ARG A 18 -1.04 -3.31 8.24
C ARG A 18 0.15 -3.38 9.19
N ALA A 19 0.84 -4.51 9.25
CA ALA A 19 2.04 -4.68 10.06
C ALA A 19 3.17 -3.75 9.61
N ALA A 20 3.42 -3.64 8.30
CA ALA A 20 4.41 -2.73 7.75
C ALA A 20 4.07 -1.26 8.05
N VAL A 21 2.79 -0.88 7.90
CA VAL A 21 2.32 0.46 8.24
C VAL A 21 2.46 0.76 9.74
N ALA A 22 2.21 -0.21 10.61
CA ALA A 22 2.40 -0.05 12.05
C ALA A 22 3.88 0.21 12.39
N ILE A 23 4.81 -0.52 11.76
CA ILE A 23 6.25 -0.28 11.91
C ILE A 23 6.61 1.12 11.42
N GLY A 24 6.17 1.51 10.21
CA GLY A 24 6.40 2.85 9.68
C GLY A 24 5.85 3.94 10.60
N THR A 25 4.67 3.70 11.17
CA THR A 25 4.01 4.64 12.11
C THR A 25 4.80 4.83 13.39
N GLN A 26 5.41 3.77 13.93
CA GLN A 26 6.26 3.87 15.12
C GLN A 26 7.54 4.69 14.88
N ILE A 27 8.08 4.65 13.66
CA ILE A 27 9.35 5.30 13.32
C ILE A 27 9.13 6.75 12.84
N LEU A 28 8.09 6.98 12.04
CA LEU A 28 7.89 8.22 11.29
C LEU A 28 6.68 9.04 11.79
N GLY A 29 5.89 8.51 12.74
CA GLY A 29 4.59 9.05 13.09
C GLY A 29 3.48 8.59 12.12
N PRO A 30 2.23 9.02 12.32
CA PRO A 30 1.11 8.59 11.48
C PRO A 30 1.29 9.02 10.01
N PRO A 31 0.91 8.18 9.04
CA PRO A 31 0.95 8.55 7.63
C PRO A 31 -0.07 9.66 7.35
N ALA A 32 0.24 10.53 6.37
CA ALA A 32 -0.68 11.56 5.89
C ALA A 32 -1.89 10.97 5.17
N PHE A 33 -1.73 9.78 4.58
CA PHE A 33 -2.82 9.01 3.97
C PHE A 33 -2.62 7.52 4.25
N ASN A 34 -3.69 6.78 4.53
CA ASN A 34 -3.67 5.33 4.72
C ASN A 34 -5.03 4.72 4.41
N ASP A 35 -5.35 4.57 3.13
CA ASP A 35 -6.59 3.93 2.70
C ASP A 35 -6.48 3.33 1.29
N GLY A 36 -7.60 2.81 0.79
CA GLY A 36 -7.73 2.23 -0.55
C GLY A 36 -7.95 3.25 -1.66
N VAL A 37 -7.76 2.81 -2.90
CA VAL A 37 -8.12 3.55 -4.10
C VAL A 37 -9.60 3.94 -4.09
N GLY A 38 -9.92 5.15 -4.58
CA GLY A 38 -11.28 5.70 -4.57
C GLY A 38 -11.68 6.42 -3.28
N ARG A 39 -10.74 6.59 -2.34
CA ARG A 39 -10.93 7.41 -1.14
C ARG A 39 -10.33 8.80 -1.35
N ASP A 40 -10.95 9.81 -0.74
CA ASP A 40 -10.46 11.18 -0.82
C ASP A 40 -9.02 11.28 -0.31
N GLY A 41 -8.15 11.90 -1.11
CA GLY A 41 -6.72 12.02 -0.80
C GLY A 41 -5.85 10.86 -1.29
N PHE A 42 -6.41 9.86 -2.00
CA PHE A 42 -5.62 8.88 -2.71
C PHE A 42 -4.82 9.57 -3.84
N PRO A 43 -3.49 9.43 -3.91
CA PRO A 43 -2.70 10.11 -4.94
C PRO A 43 -2.99 9.56 -6.33
N GLU A 44 -3.33 10.45 -7.28
CA GLU A 44 -3.71 10.08 -8.65
C GLU A 44 -2.56 9.49 -9.49
N ASP A 45 -1.32 9.74 -9.08
CA ASP A 45 -0.12 9.27 -9.75
C ASP A 45 0.38 7.91 -9.22
N GLN A 46 -0.39 7.25 -8.35
CA GLN A 46 -0.06 5.93 -7.82
C GLN A 46 -0.96 4.83 -8.37
N ASP A 47 -0.33 3.80 -8.91
CA ASP A 47 -1.00 2.55 -9.27
C ASP A 47 -0.90 1.56 -8.11
N ALA A 48 -1.86 1.65 -7.18
CA ALA A 48 -2.01 0.74 -6.05
C ALA A 48 -3.48 0.59 -5.67
N VAL A 49 -3.83 -0.51 -5.01
CA VAL A 49 -5.18 -0.75 -4.48
C VAL A 49 -5.32 -0.16 -3.09
N ARG A 50 -4.21 -0.10 -2.34
CA ARG A 50 -4.12 0.53 -1.02
C ARG A 50 -2.72 1.07 -0.83
N LEU A 51 -2.59 2.20 -0.15
CA LEU A 51 -1.29 2.70 0.26
C LEU A 51 -1.33 3.45 1.58
N ALA A 52 -0.20 3.44 2.28
CA ALA A 52 0.10 4.38 3.36
C ALA A 52 1.24 5.30 2.91
N LEU A 53 1.12 6.60 3.14
CA LEU A 53 2.00 7.62 2.59
C LEU A 53 2.52 8.55 3.70
N TRP A 54 3.84 8.73 3.73
CA TRP A 54 4.51 9.74 4.53
C TRP A 54 5.20 10.75 3.60
N PRO A 55 4.84 12.04 3.66
CA PRO A 55 5.61 13.09 3.01
C PRO A 55 7.03 13.13 3.58
N SER A 56 8.04 13.27 2.74
CA SER A 56 9.45 13.35 3.16
C SER A 56 10.23 14.29 2.23
N GLY A 57 10.24 15.57 2.58
CA GLY A 57 10.82 16.63 1.74
C GLY A 57 10.14 16.66 0.36
N ASP A 58 10.94 16.59 -0.70
CA ASP A 58 10.47 16.56 -2.10
C ASP A 58 10.02 15.15 -2.56
N CYS A 59 10.01 14.19 -1.64
CA CYS A 59 9.66 12.79 -1.90
C CYS A 59 8.47 12.36 -1.03
N ARG A 60 7.98 11.16 -1.33
CA ARG A 60 7.01 10.41 -0.54
C ARG A 60 7.60 9.04 -0.26
N LEU A 61 7.55 8.62 1.00
CA LEU A 61 7.72 7.22 1.35
C LEU A 61 6.32 6.58 1.38
N MET A 62 6.16 5.46 0.69
CA MET A 62 4.88 4.78 0.58
C MET A 62 5.06 3.29 0.85
N ILE A 63 4.07 2.71 1.51
CA ILE A 63 3.85 1.27 1.51
C ILE A 63 2.64 1.03 0.63
N GLU A 64 2.79 0.23 -0.43
CA GLU A 64 1.76 0.02 -1.45
C GLU A 64 1.37 -1.45 -1.51
N GLN A 65 0.06 -1.72 -1.54
CA GLN A 65 -0.49 -3.02 -1.92
C GLN A 65 -1.08 -2.91 -3.32
N LYS A 66 -0.55 -3.68 -4.26
CA LYS A 66 -0.97 -3.71 -5.67
C LYS A 66 -1.64 -5.03 -6.03
N HIS A 67 -2.49 -4.99 -7.04
CA HIS A 67 -3.01 -6.16 -7.73
C HIS A 67 -2.43 -6.14 -9.15
N GLU A 68 -1.66 -7.16 -9.53
CA GLU A 68 -0.97 -7.16 -10.82
C GLU A 68 -1.76 -8.00 -11.84
N ASP A 69 -1.84 -9.32 -11.65
CA ASP A 69 -2.58 -10.22 -12.55
C ASP A 69 -2.90 -11.59 -11.90
N LYS A 70 -3.43 -12.54 -12.68
CA LYS A 70 -3.79 -13.89 -12.20
C LYS A 70 -2.57 -14.74 -11.79
N GLU A 71 -1.37 -14.40 -12.23
CA GLU A 71 -0.13 -15.13 -11.93
C GLU A 71 0.58 -14.56 -10.69
N LEU A 72 0.50 -13.24 -10.49
CA LEU A 72 0.98 -12.49 -9.32
C LEU A 72 -0.17 -11.65 -8.74
N PRO A 73 -1.10 -12.26 -7.99
CA PRO A 73 -2.36 -11.63 -7.62
C PRO A 73 -2.18 -10.42 -6.71
N ILE A 74 -1.13 -10.40 -5.88
CA ILE A 74 -0.92 -9.37 -4.86
C ILE A 74 0.57 -9.11 -4.70
N ARG A 75 0.95 -7.83 -4.68
CA ARG A 75 2.31 -7.37 -4.41
C ARG A 75 2.29 -6.34 -3.27
N LEU A 76 3.27 -6.42 -2.38
CA LEU A 76 3.51 -5.41 -1.34
C LEU A 76 4.85 -4.74 -1.61
N CYS A 77 4.85 -3.42 -1.73
CA CYS A 77 6.03 -2.62 -2.06
C CYS A 77 6.32 -1.58 -0.97
N ILE A 78 7.60 -1.26 -0.79
CA ILE A 78 8.04 -0.03 -0.13
C ILE A 78 8.63 0.86 -1.22
N VAL A 79 8.09 2.04 -1.39
CA VAL A 79 8.40 2.94 -2.51
C VAL A 79 8.86 4.28 -1.96
N VAL A 80 9.92 4.83 -2.54
CA VAL A 80 10.33 6.23 -2.34
C VAL A 80 10.30 6.91 -3.70
N ALA A 81 9.41 7.87 -3.88
CA ALA A 81 9.23 8.55 -5.15
C ALA A 81 8.88 10.03 -4.95
N ARG A 82 9.30 10.88 -5.90
CA ARG A 82 8.81 12.26 -5.96
C ARG A 82 7.33 12.27 -6.38
N PRO A 83 6.52 13.24 -5.93
CA PRO A 83 5.27 13.59 -6.61
C PRO A 83 5.50 13.83 -8.11
N ALA A 84 4.63 13.26 -8.95
CA ALA A 84 4.61 13.57 -10.38
C ALA A 84 4.14 15.02 -10.64
#